data_AF-A0A3B0UJV5-F1
#
_entry.id   AF-A0A3B0UJV5-F1
#
_cell.length_a   1.000
_cell.length_b   1.000
_cell.length_c   1.000
_cell.angle_alpha   90.00
_cell.angle_beta   90.00
_cell.angle_gamma   90.00
#
_symmetry.space_group_name_H-M   'P 1'
#
loop_
_entity.id
_entity.type
_entity.pdbx_description
1 polymer ?
#
loop_
_entity_poly.entity_id
_entity_poly.type
_entity_poly.pdbx_seq_one_letter_code
_entity_poly.pdbx_strand_id
1 'polypeptide(L)'
;MTNIDRRTFLKLLPTVPFYKVAWPTVQTAVQAKNQAQNGDMPNILFLVFDTLSARHISLHGYNRETTPNFARFAEKATVFHKHVAGGNFTSPGTATLMTGTYAWTHRAIQLHSLVREEFVQKNMFSLMPDSYHKVAYTHNLLVKSLLHQFRGDLDVFKRTRELCLADGQFADRLFFEDY
;
A
#
# COMPACT_ATOMS: atom_id res chain seq x y z
N MET A 1 -12.60 -7.70 42.17
CA MET A 1 -12.72 -8.92 41.33
C MET A 1 -14.18 -9.34 41.32
N THR A 2 -14.87 -9.16 40.21
CA THR A 2 -16.29 -9.51 40.05
C THR A 2 -16.43 -11.03 39.94
N ASN A 3 -17.05 -11.67 40.94
CA ASN A 3 -17.27 -13.11 40.94
C ASN A 3 -18.30 -13.49 39.86
N ILE A 4 -17.88 -14.31 38.90
CA ILE A 4 -18.74 -14.85 37.85
C ILE A 4 -19.53 -16.02 38.45
N ASP A 5 -20.84 -15.89 38.52
CA ASP A 5 -21.74 -16.96 38.99
C ASP A 5 -21.78 -18.15 38.00
N ARG A 6 -22.04 -19.36 38.52
CA ARG A 6 -22.11 -20.63 37.79
C ARG A 6 -23.05 -20.56 36.59
N ARG A 7 -24.18 -19.86 36.73
CA ARG A 7 -25.14 -19.66 35.63
C ARG A 7 -24.54 -18.84 34.48
N THR A 8 -23.76 -17.81 34.81
CA THR A 8 -23.07 -16.95 33.85
C THR A 8 -21.93 -17.71 33.18
N PHE A 9 -21.17 -18.49 33.94
CA PHE A 9 -20.10 -19.35 33.41
C PHE A 9 -20.62 -20.36 32.37
N LEU A 10 -21.72 -21.06 32.67
CA LEU A 10 -22.30 -22.04 31.75
C LEU A 10 -22.87 -21.42 30.47
N LYS A 11 -23.34 -20.16 30.53
CA LYS A 11 -23.78 -19.42 29.34
C LYS A 11 -22.63 -18.95 28.45
N LEU A 12 -21.43 -18.78 29.01
CA LEU A 12 -20.23 -18.38 28.30
C LEU A 12 -19.44 -19.57 27.74
N LEU A 13 -19.62 -20.77 28.28
CA LEU A 13 -18.95 -21.99 27.79
C LEU A 13 -19.13 -22.23 26.26
N PRO A 14 -20.32 -22.02 25.66
CA PRO A 14 -20.54 -22.19 24.22
C PRO A 14 -19.85 -21.14 23.35
N THR A 15 -19.42 -20.00 23.92
CA THR A 15 -18.73 -18.93 23.17
C THR A 15 -17.21 -19.10 23.17
N VAL A 16 -16.66 -20.01 24.00
CA VAL A 16 -15.23 -20.34 24.08
C VAL A 16 -14.62 -20.82 22.74
N PRO A 17 -15.29 -21.64 21.91
CA PRO A 17 -14.76 -22.01 20.60
C PRO A 17 -14.67 -20.80 19.65
N PHE A 18 -15.64 -19.89 19.72
CA PHE A 18 -15.65 -18.65 18.94
C PHE A 18 -14.61 -17.65 19.44
N TYR A 19 -14.23 -17.74 20.72
CA TYR A 19 -13.13 -16.97 21.27
C TYR A 19 -11.84 -17.29 20.51
N LYS A 20 -11.47 -18.56 20.30
CA LYS A 20 -10.25 -18.93 19.54
C LYS A 20 -10.26 -18.47 18.07
N VAL A 21 -11.43 -18.41 17.44
CA VAL A 21 -11.56 -17.96 16.03
C VAL A 21 -11.50 -16.42 15.94
N ALA A 22 -12.10 -15.71 16.90
CA ALA A 22 -12.06 -14.26 16.96
C ALA A 22 -10.79 -13.71 17.62
N TRP A 23 -10.07 -14.50 18.41
CA TRP A 23 -8.92 -14.07 19.21
C TRP A 23 -7.77 -13.50 18.39
N PRO A 24 -7.35 -14.09 17.25
CA PRO A 24 -6.30 -13.49 16.42
C PRO A 24 -6.74 -12.13 15.86
N THR A 25 -7.99 -12.01 15.42
CA THR A 25 -8.56 -10.79 14.86
C THR A 25 -8.73 -9.71 15.93
N VAL A 26 -9.19 -10.09 17.13
CA VAL A 26 -9.33 -9.20 18.29
C VAL A 26 -7.96 -8.78 18.81
N GLN A 27 -6.98 -9.69 18.91
CA GLN A 27 -5.61 -9.34 19.28
C GLN A 27 -4.98 -8.39 18.28
N THR A 28 -5.17 -8.63 16.98
CA THR A 28 -4.68 -7.73 15.92
C THR A 28 -5.35 -6.36 16.01
N ALA A 29 -6.68 -6.31 16.21
CA ALA A 29 -7.41 -5.05 16.34
C ALA A 29 -7.06 -4.29 17.62
N VAL A 30 -6.86 -5.00 18.75
CA VAL A 30 -6.46 -4.42 20.03
C VAL A 30 -5.00 -3.96 19.99
N GLN A 31 -4.09 -4.71 19.37
CA GLN A 31 -2.71 -4.28 19.14
C GLN A 31 -2.64 -3.07 18.20
N ALA A 32 -3.39 -3.08 17.10
CA ALA A 32 -3.47 -1.94 16.18
C ALA A 32 -4.04 -0.69 16.85
N LYS A 33 -5.07 -0.85 17.70
CA LYS A 33 -5.64 0.26 18.48
C LYS A 33 -4.65 0.77 19.54
N ASN A 34 -3.95 -0.11 20.24
CA ASN A 34 -2.97 0.28 21.26
C ASN A 34 -1.68 0.87 20.66
N GLN A 35 -1.27 0.45 19.46
CA GLN A 35 -0.20 1.10 18.70
C GLN A 35 -0.64 2.47 18.18
N ALA A 36 -1.88 2.62 17.70
CA ALA A 36 -2.43 3.92 17.30
C ALA A 36 -2.64 4.89 18.47
N GLN A 37 -2.70 4.40 19.71
CA GLN A 37 -2.84 5.22 20.92
C GLN A 37 -1.50 5.62 21.55
N ASN A 38 -0.36 5.07 21.10
CA ASN A 38 0.97 5.40 21.60
C ASN A 38 1.81 6.09 20.50
N GLY A 39 1.93 7.41 20.58
CA GLY A 39 3.07 8.14 20.00
C GLY A 39 2.69 9.28 19.07
N ASP A 40 3.41 10.41 19.21
CA ASP A 40 3.34 11.64 18.41
C ASP A 40 3.62 11.47 16.89
N MET A 41 3.59 10.24 16.37
CA MET A 41 3.94 9.93 14.98
C MET A 41 2.69 9.62 14.14
N PRO A 42 2.45 10.38 13.05
CA PRO A 42 1.30 10.16 12.19
C PRO A 42 1.48 8.91 11.33
N ASN A 43 0.37 8.23 11.01
CA ASN A 43 0.33 7.23 9.94
C ASN A 43 0.60 7.89 8.58
N ILE A 44 1.40 7.25 7.73
CA ILE A 44 1.75 7.76 6.40
C ILE A 44 1.21 6.81 5.33
N LEU A 45 0.42 7.33 4.40
CA LEU A 45 -0.13 6.56 3.28
C LEU A 45 0.35 7.14 1.95
N PHE A 46 1.09 6.34 1.19
CA PHE A 46 1.51 6.67 -0.17
C PHE A 46 0.53 6.05 -1.18
N LEU A 47 -0.25 6.90 -1.86
CA LEU A 47 -1.15 6.50 -2.94
C LEU A 47 -0.58 6.95 -4.28
N VAL A 48 -0.29 6.00 -5.17
CA VAL A 48 0.26 6.26 -6.50
C VAL A 48 -0.68 5.68 -7.54
N PHE A 49 -1.02 6.49 -8.55
CA PHE A 49 -1.86 6.09 -9.66
C PHE A 49 -1.02 5.86 -10.90
N ASP A 50 -1.26 4.76 -11.59
CA ASP A 50 -0.58 4.46 -12.83
C ASP A 50 -1.25 5.20 -13.99
N THR A 51 -0.46 5.89 -14.81
CA THR A 51 -0.90 6.66 -15.99
C THR A 51 -1.93 7.78 -15.72
N LEU A 52 -2.05 8.27 -14.47
CA LEU A 52 -2.93 9.40 -14.15
C LEU A 52 -2.41 10.70 -14.77
N SER A 53 -3.22 11.32 -15.63
CA SER A 53 -2.92 12.62 -16.24
C SER A 53 -3.66 13.74 -15.53
N ALA A 54 -2.92 14.80 -15.15
CA ALA A 54 -3.51 16.03 -14.63
C ALA A 54 -4.54 16.64 -15.59
N ARG A 55 -4.39 16.45 -16.90
CA ARG A 55 -5.34 16.98 -17.89
C ARG A 55 -6.72 16.30 -17.86
N HIS A 56 -6.86 15.18 -17.16
CA HIS A 56 -8.09 14.40 -17.12
C HIS A 56 -8.75 14.36 -15.73
N ILE A 57 -8.31 15.21 -14.79
CA ILE A 57 -8.90 15.32 -13.45
C ILE A 57 -9.60 16.66 -13.25
N SER A 58 -10.76 16.66 -12.58
CA SER A 58 -11.57 17.88 -12.36
C SER A 58 -10.78 18.98 -11.64
N LEU A 59 -9.88 18.58 -10.72
CA LEU A 59 -9.05 19.50 -9.93
C LEU A 59 -8.15 20.41 -10.79
N HIS A 60 -7.82 19.98 -12.01
CA HIS A 60 -6.99 20.72 -12.97
C HIS A 60 -7.77 21.28 -14.16
N GLY A 61 -9.09 21.43 -14.02
CA GLY A 61 -9.94 22.08 -15.02
C GLY A 61 -10.43 21.17 -16.14
N TYR A 62 -10.43 19.85 -15.94
CA TYR A 62 -11.12 18.96 -16.87
C TYR A 62 -12.63 19.20 -16.84
N ASN A 63 -13.26 19.31 -18.01
CA ASN A 63 -14.67 19.74 -18.14
C ASN A 63 -15.68 18.80 -17.46
N ARG A 64 -15.31 17.53 -17.22
CA ARG A 64 -16.16 16.54 -16.55
C ARG A 64 -15.68 16.35 -15.12
N GLU A 65 -16.63 16.14 -14.21
CA GLU A 65 -16.32 15.83 -12.81
C GLU A 65 -15.84 14.36 -12.66
N THR A 66 -14.59 14.08 -13.05
CA THR A 66 -14.01 12.73 -13.06
C THR A 66 -13.45 12.29 -11.71
N THR A 67 -13.06 13.23 -10.84
CA THR A 67 -12.39 12.92 -9.56
C THR A 67 -12.97 13.70 -8.37
N PRO A 68 -14.28 13.54 -8.04
CA PRO A 68 -14.93 14.30 -6.95
C PRO A 68 -14.28 14.05 -5.58
N ASN A 69 -13.85 12.82 -5.32
CA ASN A 69 -13.16 12.48 -4.06
C ASN A 69 -11.79 13.15 -3.93
N PHE A 70 -11.05 13.32 -5.03
CA PHE A 70 -9.78 14.06 -5.01
C PHE A 70 -10.01 15.55 -4.77
N ALA A 71 -11.04 16.14 -5.38
CA ALA A 71 -11.38 17.54 -5.17
C ALA A 71 -11.67 17.81 -3.68
N ARG A 72 -12.51 16.97 -3.06
CA ARG A 72 -12.82 17.04 -1.62
C ARG A 72 -11.58 16.83 -0.73
N PHE A 73 -10.67 15.93 -1.11
CA PHE A 73 -9.42 15.74 -0.37
C PHE A 73 -8.50 16.96 -0.49
N ALA A 74 -8.41 17.54 -1.69
CA ALA A 74 -7.58 18.69 -1.99
C ALA A 74 -7.97 19.95 -1.17
N GLU A 75 -9.24 20.11 -0.79
CA GLU A 75 -9.71 21.20 0.09
C GLU A 75 -8.97 21.26 1.43
N LYS A 76 -8.39 20.15 1.89
CA LYS A 76 -7.69 20.03 3.17
C LYS A 76 -6.22 19.63 3.01
N ALA A 77 -5.70 19.66 1.79
CA ALA A 77 -4.34 19.21 1.46
C ALA A 77 -3.52 20.33 0.81
N THR A 78 -2.19 20.17 0.86
CA THR A 78 -1.30 21.01 0.05
C THR A 78 -1.23 20.44 -1.36
N VAL A 79 -1.56 21.26 -2.37
CA VAL A 79 -1.58 20.84 -3.78
C VAL A 79 -0.39 21.43 -4.52
N PHE A 80 0.41 20.55 -5.13
CA PHE A 80 1.54 20.95 -5.99
C PHE A 80 1.11 21.06 -7.46
N HIS A 81 0.72 22.25 -7.90
CA HIS A 81 0.23 22.48 -9.27
C HIS A 81 1.29 22.31 -10.37
N LYS A 82 2.58 22.29 -10.01
CA LYS A 82 3.73 22.15 -10.94
C LYS A 82 4.58 20.92 -10.62
N HIS A 83 3.95 19.82 -10.22
CA HIS A 83 4.63 18.55 -10.02
C HIS A 83 4.89 17.85 -11.37
N VAL A 84 6.13 17.41 -11.60
CA VAL A 84 6.56 16.72 -12.84
C VAL A 84 7.11 15.36 -12.47
N ALA A 85 6.74 14.33 -13.23
CA ALA A 85 7.23 12.97 -13.00
C ALA A 85 8.75 12.86 -13.26
N GLY A 86 9.45 12.08 -12.43
CA GLY A 86 10.89 11.82 -12.55
C GLY A 86 11.29 10.91 -13.72
N GLY A 87 10.32 10.37 -14.46
CA GLY A 87 10.52 9.53 -15.64
C GLY A 87 9.29 9.56 -16.54
N ASN A 88 9.50 9.23 -17.82
CA ASN A 88 8.45 9.17 -18.84
C ASN A 88 7.69 7.83 -18.86
N PHE A 89 8.09 6.87 -18.03
CA PHE A 89 7.53 5.52 -17.97
C PHE A 89 7.50 5.00 -16.52
N THR A 90 6.71 3.95 -16.24
CA THR A 90 6.47 3.46 -14.88
C THR A 90 7.75 3.08 -14.14
N SER A 91 8.65 2.28 -14.74
CA SER A 91 9.90 1.85 -14.10
C SER A 91 10.79 3.03 -13.67
N PRO A 92 11.22 3.95 -14.56
CA PRO A 92 12.02 5.10 -14.15
C PRO A 92 11.27 6.04 -13.21
N GLY A 93 9.99 6.33 -13.46
CA GLY A 93 9.22 7.26 -12.64
C GLY A 93 9.03 6.76 -11.20
N THR A 94 8.71 5.48 -11.01
CA THR A 94 8.53 4.90 -9.67
C THR A 94 9.85 4.64 -8.95
N ALA A 95 10.92 4.27 -9.67
CA ALA A 95 12.27 4.19 -9.08
C ALA A 95 12.79 5.57 -8.63
N THR A 96 12.54 6.64 -9.40
CA THR A 96 12.86 8.01 -8.97
C THR A 96 12.05 8.40 -7.74
N LEU A 97 10.75 8.10 -7.71
CA LEU A 97 9.89 8.36 -6.54
C LEU A 97 10.40 7.63 -5.28
N MET A 98 10.79 6.37 -5.40
CA MET A 98 11.23 5.54 -4.28
C MET A 98 12.64 5.86 -3.80
N THR A 99 13.56 6.27 -4.68
CA THR A 99 14.96 6.55 -4.31
C THR A 99 15.24 8.03 -4.06
N GLY A 100 14.37 8.93 -4.50
CA GLY A 100 14.62 10.37 -4.47
C GLY A 100 15.74 10.84 -5.42
N THR A 101 16.17 9.99 -6.36
CA THR A 101 17.22 10.31 -7.34
C THR A 101 16.71 10.16 -8.76
N TYR A 102 17.38 10.78 -9.73
CA TYR A 102 16.97 10.70 -11.13
C TYR A 102 17.35 9.37 -11.80
N ALA A 103 16.68 9.05 -12.92
CA ALA A 103 16.91 7.83 -13.71
C ALA A 103 18.36 7.60 -14.15
N TRP A 104 19.11 8.67 -14.44
CA TRP A 104 20.54 8.57 -14.76
C TRP A 104 21.40 8.11 -13.58
N THR A 105 20.95 8.34 -12.35
CA THR A 105 21.63 7.97 -11.11
C THR A 105 21.28 6.53 -10.70
N HIS A 106 20.00 6.19 -10.55
CA HIS A 106 19.60 4.85 -10.12
C HIS A 106 19.56 3.80 -11.26
N ARG A 107 19.67 4.22 -12.53
CA ARG A 107 19.77 3.40 -13.76
C ARG A 107 18.59 2.49 -14.09
N ALA A 108 17.47 2.60 -13.38
CA ALA A 108 16.21 1.96 -13.75
C ALA A 108 15.55 2.72 -14.93
N ILE A 109 16.10 2.58 -16.14
CA ILE A 109 15.72 3.38 -17.32
C ILE A 109 14.79 2.60 -18.28
N GLN A 110 14.92 1.27 -18.32
CA GLN A 110 14.22 0.42 -19.28
C GLN A 110 12.92 -0.17 -18.68
N LEU A 111 12.07 -0.70 -19.56
CA LEU A 111 10.96 -1.56 -19.15
C LEU A 111 11.49 -2.73 -18.29
N HIS A 112 10.83 -3.02 -17.17
CA HIS A 112 11.25 -4.04 -16.18
C HIS A 112 12.61 -3.79 -15.49
N SER A 113 13.26 -2.65 -15.72
CA SER A 113 14.54 -2.37 -15.06
C SER A 113 14.39 -2.16 -13.56
N LEU A 114 15.43 -2.59 -12.85
CA LEU A 114 15.63 -2.42 -11.42
C LEU A 114 16.64 -1.30 -11.16
N VAL A 115 16.76 -0.87 -9.91
CA VAL A 115 17.81 0.09 -9.55
C VAL A 115 19.16 -0.61 -9.41
N ARG A 116 20.26 0.13 -9.56
CA ARG A 116 21.62 -0.40 -9.24
C ARG A 116 21.67 -0.87 -7.79
N GLU A 117 22.56 -1.82 -7.53
CA GLU A 117 22.75 -2.41 -6.19
C GLU A 117 22.94 -1.36 -5.08
N GLU A 118 23.67 -0.28 -5.38
CA GLU A 118 23.94 0.81 -4.43
C GLU A 118 22.68 1.56 -3.96
N PHE A 119 21.55 1.41 -4.66
CA PHE A 119 20.26 2.02 -4.33
C PHE A 119 19.25 1.05 -3.73
N VAL A 120 19.57 -0.25 -3.65
CA VAL A 120 18.67 -1.27 -3.07
C VAL A 120 18.30 -0.92 -1.62
N GLN A 121 19.22 -0.31 -0.88
CA GLN A 121 19.03 0.14 0.51
C GLN A 121 19.05 1.67 0.65
N LYS A 122 18.83 2.39 -0.46
CA LYS A 122 18.69 3.87 -0.48
C LYS A 122 17.34 4.23 -1.10
N ASN A 123 16.30 3.86 -0.38
CA ASN A 123 14.92 4.08 -0.79
C ASN A 123 14.09 4.64 0.38
N MET A 124 12.89 5.13 0.07
CA MET A 124 12.01 5.75 1.06
C MET A 124 11.69 4.84 2.25
N PHE A 125 11.64 3.51 2.09
CA PHE A 125 11.33 2.56 3.16
C PHE A 125 12.50 2.39 4.13
N SER A 126 13.74 2.39 3.62
CA SER A 126 14.96 2.37 4.43
C SER A 126 15.16 3.64 5.26
N LEU A 127 14.58 4.77 4.84
CA LEU A 127 14.65 6.04 5.55
C LEU A 127 13.60 6.19 6.66
N MET A 128 12.55 5.37 6.63
CA MET A 128 11.50 5.41 7.65
C MET A 128 12.00 4.74 8.94
N PRO A 129 11.79 5.36 10.11
CA PRO A 129 12.16 4.78 11.39
C PRO A 129 11.58 3.38 11.59
N ASP A 130 12.30 2.50 12.30
CA ASP A 130 11.85 1.13 12.60
C ASP A 130 10.59 1.08 13.48
N SER A 131 10.17 2.20 14.06
CA SER A 131 8.89 2.34 14.75
C SER A 131 7.69 2.27 13.80
N TYR A 132 7.89 2.52 12.51
CA TYR A 132 6.82 2.39 11.50
C TYR A 132 6.72 0.95 11.04
N HIS A 133 5.49 0.43 11.04
CA HIS A 133 5.17 -0.81 10.34
C HIS A 133 4.97 -0.52 8.84
N LYS A 134 5.88 -1.01 8.01
CA LYS A 134 6.01 -0.70 6.58
C LYS A 134 5.34 -1.77 5.73
N VAL A 135 4.25 -1.39 5.08
CA VAL A 135 3.47 -2.27 4.20
C VAL A 135 3.46 -1.72 2.78
N ALA A 136 3.74 -2.56 1.79
CA ALA A 136 3.63 -2.19 0.38
C ALA A 136 2.77 -3.18 -0.41
N TYR A 137 2.08 -2.64 -1.42
CA TYR A 137 1.23 -3.39 -2.33
C TYR A 137 1.13 -2.69 -3.68
N THR A 138 1.01 -3.47 -4.76
CA THR A 138 0.76 -2.93 -6.10
C THR A 138 0.12 -3.97 -7.03
N HIS A 139 -0.73 -3.49 -7.93
CA HIS A 139 -1.23 -4.25 -9.09
C HIS A 139 -0.34 -4.09 -10.33
N ASN A 140 0.53 -3.07 -10.38
CA ASN A 140 1.41 -2.86 -11.52
C ASN A 140 2.65 -3.78 -11.40
N LEU A 141 2.83 -4.67 -12.39
CA LEU A 141 3.91 -5.66 -12.39
C LEU A 141 5.32 -5.05 -12.47
N LEU A 142 5.48 -3.87 -13.07
CA LEU A 142 6.75 -3.17 -13.15
C LEU A 142 7.16 -2.64 -11.77
N VAL A 143 6.19 -2.06 -11.05
CA VAL A 143 6.38 -1.60 -9.67
C VAL A 143 6.59 -2.79 -8.74
N LYS A 144 5.93 -3.91 -9.01
CA LYS A 144 6.11 -5.15 -8.23
C LYS A 144 7.56 -5.62 -8.26
N SER A 145 8.24 -5.55 -9.41
CA SER A 145 9.67 -5.89 -9.51
C SER A 145 10.54 -5.00 -8.63
N LEU A 146 10.27 -3.68 -8.60
CA LEU A 146 10.99 -2.73 -7.74
C LEU A 146 10.70 -2.96 -6.25
N LEU A 147 9.44 -3.13 -5.85
CA LEU A 147 9.07 -3.45 -4.46
C LEU A 147 9.65 -4.80 -4.03
N HIS A 148 9.75 -5.76 -4.94
CA HIS A 148 10.42 -7.02 -4.67
C HIS A 148 11.92 -6.81 -4.42
N GLN A 149 12.58 -5.91 -5.14
CA GLN A 149 13.99 -5.55 -4.89
C GLN A 149 14.15 -4.87 -3.53
N PHE A 150 13.24 -3.96 -3.15
CA PHE A 150 13.26 -3.24 -1.86
C PHE A 150 12.64 -4.03 -0.70
N ARG A 151 12.29 -5.30 -0.89
CA ARG A 151 11.56 -6.09 0.12
C ARG A 151 12.28 -6.23 1.47
N GLY A 152 13.60 -6.04 1.50
CA GLY A 152 14.38 -6.05 2.73
C GLY A 152 14.01 -4.92 3.69
N ASP A 153 13.45 -3.82 3.17
CA ASP A 153 13.09 -2.63 3.95
C ASP A 153 11.60 -2.58 4.31
N LEU A 154 10.84 -3.63 3.96
CA LEU A 154 9.40 -3.75 4.17
C LEU A 154 9.10 -4.85 5.19
N ASP A 155 8.20 -4.58 6.13
CA ASP A 155 7.70 -5.62 7.03
C ASP A 155 6.72 -6.55 6.31
N VAL A 156 5.89 -5.98 5.44
CA VAL A 156 4.88 -6.73 4.67
C VAL A 156 4.87 -6.28 3.23
N PHE A 157 5.23 -7.18 2.32
CA PHE A 157 4.99 -7.02 0.89
C PHE A 157 3.83 -7.92 0.45
N LYS A 158 2.65 -7.32 0.26
CA LYS A 158 1.43 -8.05 -0.09
C LYS A 158 1.48 -8.53 -1.54
N ARG A 159 1.12 -9.80 -1.77
CA ARG A 159 1.05 -10.35 -3.13
C ARG A 159 -0.11 -9.73 -3.88
N THR A 160 0.11 -9.38 -5.15
CA THR A 160 -0.91 -8.80 -6.02
C THR A 160 -2.25 -9.56 -5.98
N ARG A 161 -2.18 -10.91 -6.03
CA ARG A 161 -3.35 -11.80 -6.07
C ARG A 161 -4.20 -11.79 -4.80
N GLU A 162 -3.61 -11.51 -3.64
CA GLU A 162 -4.34 -11.53 -2.35
C GLU A 162 -5.44 -10.45 -2.28
N LEU A 163 -5.40 -9.44 -3.15
CA LEU A 163 -6.37 -8.35 -3.18
C LEU A 163 -7.16 -8.29 -4.50
N CYS A 164 -7.04 -9.31 -5.36
CA CYS A 164 -7.88 -9.44 -6.54
C CYS A 164 -9.29 -9.89 -6.11
N LEU A 165 -10.33 -9.21 -6.59
CA LEU A 165 -11.74 -9.58 -6.34
C LEU A 165 -12.09 -10.98 -6.91
N ALA A 166 -11.33 -11.42 -7.91
CA ALA A 166 -11.38 -12.78 -8.44
C ALA A 166 -9.96 -13.40 -8.34
N ASP A 167 -9.73 -14.17 -7.28
CA ASP A 167 -8.55 -15.05 -7.12
C ASP A 167 -8.85 -16.49 -7.57
N GLY A 168 -9.97 -16.67 -8.27
CA GLY A 168 -10.27 -17.91 -8.94
C GLY A 168 -9.51 -17.96 -10.25
N GLN A 169 -8.87 -19.08 -10.54
CA GLN A 169 -8.46 -19.53 -11.87
C GLN A 169 -9.60 -19.49 -12.92
N PHE A 170 -10.75 -18.86 -12.65
CA PHE A 170 -11.94 -18.85 -13.48
C PHE A 170 -11.73 -18.03 -14.75
N ALA A 171 -11.13 -16.83 -14.65
CA ALA A 171 -10.73 -16.06 -15.82
C ALA A 171 -9.66 -16.80 -16.63
N ASP A 172 -8.61 -17.31 -15.96
CA ASP A 172 -7.54 -18.10 -16.59
C ASP A 172 -8.03 -19.43 -17.21
N ARG A 173 -9.14 -20.00 -16.73
CA ARG A 173 -9.78 -21.22 -17.25
C ARG A 173 -10.74 -20.95 -18.40
N LEU A 174 -11.43 -19.79 -18.42
CA LEU A 174 -12.38 -19.43 -19.49
C LEU A 174 -11.71 -18.69 -20.65
N PHE A 175 -10.69 -17.91 -20.37
CA PHE A 175 -10.01 -17.03 -21.31
C PHE A 175 -8.52 -17.40 -21.40
N PHE A 176 -8.22 -18.70 -21.54
CA PHE A 176 -6.85 -19.20 -21.64
C PHE A 176 -6.11 -18.65 -22.89
N GLU A 177 -6.85 -18.34 -23.96
CA GLU A 177 -6.32 -17.83 -25.23
C GLU A 177 -6.11 -16.30 -25.23
N ASP A 178 -6.54 -15.58 -24.19
CA ASP A 178 -6.49 -14.10 -24.14
C ASP A 178 -5.18 -13.56 -23.54
N TYR A 179 -4.19 -14.41 -23.28
CA TYR A 179 -2.88 -14.06 -22.72
C TYR A 179 -1.70 -14.58 -23.54
#